data_AF-A0A4Q0T3S8-F1
#
_entry.id   AF-A0A4Q0T3S8-F1
#
_cell.length_a   1.000
_cell.length_b   1.000
_cell.length_c   1.000
_cell.angle_alpha   90.00
_cell.angle_beta   90.00
_cell.angle_gamma   90.00
#
_symmetry.space_group_name_H-M   'P 1'
#
loop_
_entity.id
_entity.type
_entity.pdbx_description
1 polymer ?
#
loop_
_entity_poly.entity_id
_entity_poly.type
_entity_poly.pdbx_seq_one_letter_code
_entity_poly.pdbx_strand_id
1 'polypeptide(L)'
;MGIIAGIILTLLLFAFIFWPDKNPFRQADKTRLDYLRERKDVIYENLRDLNFEYLAGKYPEQDYAEQRASLEDEAARVIAEMDHLSTRLPVRA
;
A
#
# COMPACT_ATOMS: atom_id res chain seq x y z
N MET A 1 18.44 50.05 15.22
CA MET A 1 19.07 48.90 14.52
C MET A 1 18.47 47.56 14.93
N GLY A 2 18.40 47.21 16.23
CA GLY A 2 17.85 45.91 16.67
C GLY A 2 16.38 45.66 16.32
N ILE A 3 15.52 46.68 16.34
CA ILE A 3 14.09 46.54 15.99
C ILE A 3 13.91 46.19 14.49
N ILE A 4 14.70 46.81 13.62
CA ILE A 4 14.68 46.53 12.17
C ILE A 4 15.17 45.11 11.92
N ALA A 5 16.24 44.67 12.60
CA ALA A 5 16.71 43.30 12.53
C ALA A 5 15.66 42.29 13.04
N GLY A 6 14.94 42.63 14.11
CA GLY A 6 13.85 41.83 14.64
C GLY A 6 12.69 41.67 13.65
N ILE A 7 12.25 42.77 13.03
CA ILE A 7 11.17 42.76 12.02
C ILE A 7 11.58 41.91 10.80
N ILE A 8 12.82 42.05 10.33
CA ILE A 8 13.34 41.25 9.21
C ILE A 8 13.37 39.76 9.57
N LEU A 9 13.87 39.42 10.77
CA LEU A 9 13.90 38.03 11.24
C LEU A 9 12.49 37.44 11.37
N THR A 10 11.54 38.20 11.90
CA THR A 10 10.14 37.77 12.01
C THR A 10 9.53 37.51 10.64
N LEU A 11 9.74 38.39 9.66
CA LEU A 11 9.25 38.20 8.30
C LEU A 11 9.89 36.99 7.61
N LEU A 12 11.18 36.73 7.85
CA LEU A 12 11.87 35.54 7.32
C LEU A 12 11.33 34.25 7.94
N LEU A 13 11.12 34.21 9.26
CA LEU A 13 10.53 33.05 9.93
C LEU A 13 9.08 32.83 9.50
N PHE A 14 8.33 33.91 9.28
CA PHE A 14 6.97 33.84 8.76
C PHE A 14 6.95 33.31 7.33
N ALA A 15 7.84 33.79 6.46
CA ALA A 15 7.99 33.27 5.11
C ALA A 15 8.48 31.81 5.09
N PHE A 16 9.30 31.39 6.06
CA PHE A 16 9.75 30.01 6.21
C PHE A 16 8.63 29.07 6.70
N ILE A 17 7.82 29.50 7.67
CA ILE A 17 6.73 28.68 8.22
C ILE A 17 5.52 28.60 7.26
N PHE A 18 5.26 29.68 6.53
CA PHE A 18 4.27 29.71 5.46
C PHE A 18 4.85 29.32 4.11
N TRP A 19 6.13 28.94 4.03
CA TRP A 19 6.68 28.36 2.82
C TRP A 19 5.90 27.07 2.58
N PRO A 20 5.05 27.01 1.53
CA PRO A 20 4.32 25.80 1.27
C PRO A 20 5.37 24.75 0.94
N ASP A 21 5.47 23.72 1.80
CA ASP A 21 6.12 22.49 1.39
C ASP A 21 5.49 22.12 0.05
N LYS A 22 6.33 21.94 -0.99
CA LYS A 22 5.82 21.92 -2.37
C LYS A 22 4.86 20.76 -2.63
N ASN A 23 4.71 19.79 -1.72
CA ASN A 23 3.82 18.65 -1.94
C ASN A 23 3.25 18.04 -0.63
N PRO A 24 2.29 18.69 0.07
CA PRO A 24 1.45 17.97 1.03
C PRO A 24 0.57 16.89 0.34
N PHE A 25 0.46 16.97 -0.99
CA PHE A 25 -0.25 16.02 -1.86
C PHE A 25 0.67 15.13 -2.68
N ARG A 26 1.90 14.83 -2.21
CA ARG A 26 2.46 13.50 -2.55
C ARG A 26 1.74 12.44 -1.71
N GLN A 27 0.42 12.39 -1.84
CA GLN A 27 -0.21 11.08 -1.93
C GLN A 27 0.44 10.53 -3.18
N ALA A 28 1.50 9.73 -3.03
CA ALA A 28 1.97 8.95 -4.17
C ALA A 28 0.71 8.25 -4.65
N ASP A 29 0.18 8.63 -5.82
CA ASP A 29 -0.99 8.00 -6.42
C ASP A 29 -0.71 6.51 -6.29
N LYS A 30 -1.44 5.83 -5.38
CA LYS A 30 -1.16 4.43 -5.04
C LYS A 30 -1.08 3.74 -6.38
N THR A 31 0.11 3.31 -6.77
CA THR A 31 0.28 2.81 -8.13
C THR A 31 -0.60 1.57 -8.21
N ARG A 32 -1.15 1.25 -9.38
CA ARG A 32 -1.95 0.02 -9.55
C ARG A 32 -1.23 -1.20 -8.95
N LEU A 33 0.10 -1.21 -9.02
CA LEU A 33 0.99 -2.18 -8.39
C LEU A 33 0.89 -2.21 -6.86
N ASP A 34 0.80 -1.07 -6.18
CA ASP A 34 0.67 -1.00 -4.72
C ASP A 34 -0.67 -1.53 -4.24
N TYR A 35 -1.75 -1.23 -4.98
CA TYR A 35 -3.06 -1.83 -4.72
C TYR A 35 -3.03 -3.35 -4.88
N LEU A 36 -2.36 -3.87 -5.92
CA LEU A 36 -2.23 -5.31 -6.12
C LEU A 36 -1.39 -5.99 -5.04
N ARG A 37 -0.34 -5.33 -4.55
CA ARG A 37 0.45 -5.80 -3.40
C ARG A 37 -0.42 -5.92 -2.14
N GLU A 38 -1.20 -4.88 -1.83
CA GLU A 38 -2.12 -4.85 -0.70
C GLU A 38 -3.17 -5.97 -0.83
N ARG A 39 -3.73 -6.17 -2.03
CA ARG A 39 -4.68 -7.26 -2.29
C ARG A 39 -4.08 -8.65 -2.11
N LYS A 40 -2.84 -8.87 -2.59
CA LYS A 40 -2.12 -10.12 -2.40
C LYS A 40 -1.94 -10.43 -0.91
N ASP A 41 -1.58 -9.42 -0.11
CA ASP A 41 -1.37 -9.60 1.33
C ASP A 41 -2.68 -10.00 2.04
N VAL A 42 -3.82 -9.39 1.67
CA VAL A 42 -5.15 -9.77 2.17
C VAL A 42 -5.50 -11.22 1.81
N ILE A 43 -5.23 -11.66 0.58
CA ILE A 43 -5.52 -13.05 0.17
C ILE A 43 -4.67 -14.04 0.97
N TYR A 44 -3.41 -13.71 1.26
CA TYR A 44 -2.52 -14.56 2.06
C TYR A 44 -2.93 -14.62 3.53
N GLU A 45 -3.36 -13.50 4.11
CA GLU A 45 -3.98 -13.49 5.44
C GLU A 45 -5.22 -14.40 5.46
N ASN A 46 -6.11 -14.29 4.47
CA ASN A 46 -7.31 -15.13 4.39
C ASN A 46 -6.98 -16.62 4.23
N LEU A 47 -5.97 -16.98 3.43
CA LEU A 47 -5.51 -18.37 3.30
C LEU A 47 -4.98 -18.91 4.62
N ARG A 48 -4.21 -18.10 5.33
CA ARG A 48 -3.66 -18.46 6.64
C ARG A 48 -4.79 -18.67 7.63
N ASP A 49 -5.75 -17.75 7.69
CA ASP A 49 -6.87 -17.82 8.61
C ASP A 49 -7.78 -19.02 8.27
N LEU A 50 -8.05 -19.28 6.99
CA LEU A 50 -8.78 -20.47 6.53
C LEU A 50 -8.11 -21.77 7.00
N ASN A 51 -6.77 -21.87 6.87
CA ASN A 51 -6.02 -23.03 7.37
C ASN A 51 -6.15 -23.17 8.89
N PHE A 52 -6.09 -22.07 9.63
CA PHE A 52 -6.29 -22.11 11.08
C PHE A 52 -7.69 -22.55 11.46
N GLU A 53 -8.73 -22.04 10.80
CA GLU A 53 -10.12 -22.43 11.08
C GLU A 53 -10.40 -23.89 10.70
N TYR A 54 -9.78 -24.40 9.62
CA TYR A 54 -9.84 -25.82 9.26
C TYR A 54 -9.16 -26.70 10.32
N LEU A 55 -7.95 -26.34 10.76
CA LEU A 55 -7.24 -27.06 11.83
C LEU A 55 -8.00 -27.00 13.16
N ALA A 56 -8.80 -25.96 13.40
CA ALA A 56 -9.71 -25.86 14.54
C ALA A 56 -10.98 -26.72 14.41
N GLY A 57 -11.19 -27.39 13.27
CA GLY A 57 -12.33 -28.27 13.01
C GLY A 57 -13.62 -27.53 12.67
N LYS A 58 -13.55 -26.25 12.27
CA LYS A 58 -14.72 -25.41 11.97
C LYS A 58 -15.34 -25.71 10.60
N TYR A 59 -14.58 -26.28 9.67
CA TYR A 59 -15.04 -26.61 8.32
C TYR A 59 -14.82 -28.07 7.97
N PRO A 60 -15.74 -28.67 7.20
CA PRO A 60 -15.48 -29.95 6.54
C PRO A 60 -14.42 -29.80 5.44
N GLU A 61 -13.73 -30.90 5.13
CA GLU A 61 -12.61 -30.92 4.17
C GLU A 61 -13.02 -30.44 2.77
N GLN A 62 -14.24 -30.73 2.33
CA GLN A 62 -14.77 -30.29 1.04
C GLN A 62 -14.86 -28.75 0.96
N ASP A 63 -15.52 -28.11 1.93
CA ASP A 63 -15.67 -26.65 1.98
C ASP A 63 -14.32 -25.94 2.12
N TYR A 64 -13.38 -26.54 2.86
CA TYR A 64 -12.02 -26.05 2.98
C TYR A 64 -11.28 -26.11 1.63
N ALA A 65 -11.35 -27.24 0.92
CA ALA A 65 -10.68 -27.42 -0.36
C ALA A 65 -11.22 -26.45 -1.43
N GLU A 66 -12.54 -26.25 -1.47
CA GLU A 66 -13.19 -25.30 -2.38
C GLU A 66 -12.77 -23.85 -2.10
N GLN A 67 -12.83 -23.41 -0.84
CA GLN A 67 -12.44 -22.06 -0.46
C GLN A 67 -10.94 -21.81 -0.68
N ARG A 68 -10.10 -22.79 -0.35
CA ARG A 68 -8.66 -22.71 -0.59
C ARG A 68 -8.36 -22.57 -2.07
N ALA A 69 -8.98 -23.40 -2.93
CA ALA A 69 -8.78 -23.32 -4.37
C ALA A 69 -9.21 -21.96 -4.93
N SER A 70 -10.32 -21.40 -4.45
CA SER A 70 -10.79 -20.07 -4.84
C SER A 70 -9.77 -18.97 -4.48
N LEU A 71 -9.24 -18.99 -3.26
CA LEU A 71 -8.25 -18.01 -2.81
C LEU A 71 -6.90 -18.17 -3.53
N GLU A 72 -6.48 -19.40 -3.80
CA GLU A 72 -5.26 -19.69 -4.56
C GLU A 72 -5.36 -19.19 -6.00
N ASP A 73 -6.51 -19.37 -6.65
CA ASP A 73 -6.75 -18.85 -8.00
C ASP A 73 -6.78 -17.31 -8.01
N GLU A 74 -7.38 -16.68 -7.00
CA GLU A 74 -7.33 -15.22 -6.86
C GLU A 74 -5.90 -14.71 -6.67
N ALA A 75 -5.10 -15.39 -5.84
CA ALA A 75 -3.69 -15.05 -5.65
C ALA A 75 -2.89 -15.18 -6.96
N ALA A 76 -3.10 -16.26 -7.71
CA ALA A 76 -2.44 -16.48 -8.99
C ALA A 76 -2.76 -15.36 -10.00
N ARG A 77 -4.02 -14.94 -10.09
CA ARG A 77 -4.43 -13.82 -10.95
C ARG A 77 -3.79 -12.50 -10.53
N VAL A 78 -3.75 -12.20 -9.23
CA VAL A 78 -3.14 -10.96 -8.71
C VAL A 78 -1.64 -10.92 -8.98
N ILE A 79 -0.92 -12.03 -8.76
CA ILE A 79 0.52 -12.11 -9.03
C ILE A 79 0.80 -11.95 -10.52
N ALA A 80 0.02 -12.58 -11.39
CA ALA A 80 0.16 -12.41 -12.84
C ALA A 80 -0.07 -10.96 -13.29
N GLU A 81 -1.06 -10.26 -12.71
CA GLU A 81 -1.30 -8.84 -12.99
C GLU A 81 -0.13 -7.97 -12.50
N MET A 82 0.45 -8.28 -11.33
CA MET A 82 1.62 -7.60 -10.80
C MET A 82 2.85 -7.78 -11.70
N ASP A 83 3.11 -9.00 -12.17
CA ASP A 83 4.26 -9.30 -13.04
C ASP A 83 4.13 -8.61 -14.41
N HIS A 84 2.92 -8.56 -14.94
CA HIS A 84 2.65 -7.85 -16.18
C HIS A 84 2.83 -6.34 -16.03
N LEU A 85 2.45 -5.75 -14.89
CA LEU A 85 2.66 -4.33 -14.61
C LEU A 85 4.11 -3.98 -14.27
N SER A 86 4.81 -4.84 -13.54
CA SER A 86 6.23 -4.66 -13.23
C SER A 86 7.10 -4.72 -14.49
N THR A 87 6.74 -5.58 -15.45
CA THR A 87 7.40 -5.65 -16.76
C THR A 87 7.17 -4.39 -17.61
N ARG A 88 5.99 -3.75 -17.49
CA ARG A 88 5.63 -2.53 -18.24
C ARG A 88 6.21 -1.24 -17.65
N LEU A 89 6.50 -1.22 -16.36
CA LEU A 89 7.12 -0.08 -15.69
C LEU A 89 8.64 -0.34 -15.63
N PRO A 90 9.46 0.18 -16.56
CA PRO A 90 10.91 0.12 -16.39
C PRO A 90 11.24 0.78 -15.06
N VAL A 91 11.89 0.02 -14.19
CA VAL A 91 12.39 0.47 -12.88
C VAL A 91 13.14 1.78 -13.11
N ARG A 92 12.50 2.91 -12.77
CA ARG A 92 13.18 4.21 -12.76
C ARG A 92 14.14 4.15 -11.57
N ALA A 93 15.38 3.77 -11.89
CA ALA A 93 16.54 3.85 -11.01
C ALA A 93 16.83 5.32 -10.65
#